data_AF-A0AA89BSP2-F1
#
_entry.id   AF-A0AA89BSP2-F1
#
_cell.length_a   1.000
_cell.length_b   1.000
_cell.length_c   1.000
_cell.angle_alpha   90.00
_cell.angle_beta   90.00
_cell.angle_gamma   90.00
#
_symmetry.space_group_name_H-M   'P 1'
#
loop_
_entity.id
_entity.type
_entity.pdbx_description
1 polymer ?
#
loop_
_entity_poly.entity_id
_entity_poly.type
_entity_poly.pdbx_seq_one_letter_code
_entity_poly.pdbx_strand_id
1 'polypeptide(L)'
;MFTDSKIAEDFSCGKTKTTQIINNLHRLMSLVQRLPLDLSDTERELLADQYLDYQLAPTDDLPQYENEDIDAFWQRMETVVDVLTDKSRFDVLCKLAKSVLVLPNSNADSERAFSIVKKIHTESRADLGNDTINSLLSCKFNQKALCYEYKPPEDVLKAAKCATMQYNVQMACNISNKN
;
A
#
# COMPACT_ATOMS: atom_id res chain seq x y z
N MET A 1 -29.74 47.78 14.70
CA MET A 1 -30.20 47.23 13.41
C MET A 1 -30.05 45.71 13.55
N PHE A 2 -31.16 45.03 13.79
CA PHE A 2 -31.36 43.59 14.12
C PHE A 2 -30.23 42.88 14.89
N THR A 3 -30.27 42.93 16.23
CA THR A 3 -29.32 42.23 17.11
C THR A 3 -29.95 41.28 18.14
N ASP A 4 -31.25 40.93 18.06
CA ASP A 4 -31.87 40.11 19.11
C ASP A 4 -33.06 39.26 18.61
N SER A 5 -32.80 38.38 17.64
CA SER A 5 -33.78 37.33 17.33
C SER A 5 -33.22 35.99 17.76
N LYS A 6 -33.92 35.31 18.69
CA LYS A 6 -33.63 33.93 19.14
C LYS A 6 -33.52 32.92 17.98
N ILE A 7 -34.06 33.28 16.82
CA ILE A 7 -33.95 32.50 15.58
C ILE A 7 -32.49 32.44 15.08
N ALA A 8 -31.68 33.48 15.32
CA ALA A 8 -30.29 33.56 14.85
C ALA A 8 -29.29 32.80 15.76
N GLU A 9 -29.71 32.38 16.95
CA GLU A 9 -28.87 31.64 17.91
C GLU A 9 -28.58 30.20 17.40
N ASP A 10 -29.56 29.61 16.71
CA ASP A 10 -29.41 28.30 16.05
C ASP A 10 -28.62 28.38 14.72
N PHE A 11 -28.42 29.59 14.18
CA PHE A 11 -27.51 29.84 13.06
C PHE A 11 -26.10 30.19 13.56
N SER A 12 -25.53 29.32 14.40
CA SER A 12 -24.10 29.35 14.72
C SER A 12 -23.28 29.11 13.44
N CYS A 13 -22.95 30.22 12.79
CA CYS A 13 -21.96 30.42 11.73
C CYS A 13 -21.53 29.17 10.93
N GLY A 14 -22.24 28.87 9.85
CA GLY A 14 -21.83 27.89 8.83
C GLY A 14 -20.48 28.18 8.13
N LYS A 15 -19.77 29.26 8.51
CA LYS A 15 -18.45 29.62 7.97
C LYS A 15 -17.34 28.64 8.36
N THR A 16 -17.44 27.93 9.49
CA THR A 16 -16.38 27.00 9.92
C THR A 16 -16.28 25.76 9.04
N LYS A 17 -17.43 25.17 8.65
CA LYS A 17 -17.45 23.94 7.82
C LYS A 17 -16.89 24.18 6.42
N THR A 18 -17.32 25.23 5.73
CA THR A 18 -16.84 25.55 4.37
C THR A 18 -15.34 25.89 4.36
N THR A 19 -14.86 26.70 5.30
CA THR A 19 -13.43 27.01 5.40
C THR A 19 -12.60 25.77 5.73
N GLN A 20 -13.12 24.86 6.56
CA GLN A 20 -12.43 23.61 6.89
C GLN A 20 -12.34 22.66 5.68
N ILE A 21 -13.40 22.57 4.87
CA ILE A 21 -13.41 21.80 3.62
C ILE A 21 -12.37 22.36 2.63
N ILE A 22 -12.35 23.69 2.44
CA ILE A 22 -11.36 24.34 1.56
C ILE A 22 -9.93 24.08 2.04
N ASN A 23 -9.68 24.19 3.34
CA ASN A 23 -8.36 23.89 3.92
C ASN A 23 -7.95 22.43 3.71
N ASN A 24 -8.89 21.48 3.86
CA ASN A 24 -8.63 20.07 3.63
C ASN A 24 -8.38 19.76 2.16
N LEU A 25 -9.13 20.37 1.24
CA LEU A 25 -8.90 20.26 -0.20
C LEU A 25 -7.50 20.75 -0.57
N HIS A 26 -7.07 21.91 -0.04
CA HIS A 26 -5.72 22.42 -0.29
C HIS A 26 -4.64 21.46 0.23
N ARG A 27 -4.83 20.85 1.41
CA ARG A 27 -3.93 19.83 1.95
C ARG A 27 -3.88 18.59 1.06
N LEU A 28 -5.04 18.11 0.60
CA LEU A 28 -5.16 16.98 -0.32
C LEU A 28 -4.40 17.24 -1.62
N MET A 29 -4.58 18.41 -2.23
CA MET A 29 -3.86 18.79 -3.45
C MET A 29 -2.35 18.85 -3.23
N SER A 30 -1.89 19.36 -2.08
CA SER A 30 -0.46 19.34 -1.74
C SER A 30 0.10 17.92 -1.57
N LEU A 31 -0.72 16.99 -1.09
CA LEU A 31 -0.35 15.59 -0.92
C LEU A 31 -0.25 14.89 -2.28
N VAL A 32 -1.22 15.13 -3.17
CA VAL A 32 -1.21 14.61 -4.55
C VAL A 32 0.05 15.06 -5.31
N GLN A 33 0.54 16.28 -5.09
CA GLN A 33 1.80 16.76 -5.69
C GLN A 33 3.04 16.01 -5.21
N ARG A 34 3.01 15.41 -4.01
CA ARG A 34 4.14 14.69 -3.42
C ARG A 34 4.10 13.20 -3.71
N LEU A 35 2.93 12.66 -4.01
CA LEU A 35 2.80 11.26 -4.38
C LEU A 35 3.27 11.07 -5.83
N PRO A 36 3.86 9.91 -6.15
CA PRO A 36 4.23 9.54 -7.51
C PRO A 36 2.98 9.13 -8.34
N LEU A 37 1.92 9.92 -8.25
CA LEU A 37 0.70 9.76 -9.03
C LEU A 37 0.79 10.68 -10.25
N ASP A 38 0.89 10.09 -11.43
CA ASP A 38 0.77 10.82 -12.68
C ASP A 38 -0.71 11.15 -12.91
N LEU A 39 -1.09 12.37 -12.50
CA LEU A 39 -2.40 12.96 -12.74
C LEU A 39 -2.23 14.19 -13.62
N SER A 40 -2.93 14.17 -14.75
CA SER A 40 -3.09 15.32 -15.64
C SER A 40 -3.78 16.49 -14.94
N ASP A 41 -3.63 17.71 -15.49
CA ASP A 41 -4.28 18.89 -14.93
C ASP A 41 -5.81 18.73 -14.88
N THR A 42 -6.40 18.10 -15.89
CA THR A 42 -7.84 17.76 -15.92
C THR A 42 -8.24 16.80 -14.81
N GLU A 43 -7.45 15.76 -14.54
CA GLU A 43 -7.73 14.83 -13.43
C GLU A 43 -7.62 15.52 -12.06
N ARG A 44 -6.75 16.53 -11.93
CA ARG A 44 -6.60 17.29 -10.67
C ARG A 44 -7.80 18.18 -10.40
N GLU A 45 -8.34 18.84 -11.43
CA GLU A 45 -9.60 19.60 -11.34
C GLU A 45 -10.75 18.66 -10.99
N LEU A 46 -10.87 17.54 -11.71
CA LEU A 46 -11.91 16.53 -11.43
C LEU A 46 -11.81 15.96 -10.02
N LEU A 47 -10.60 15.72 -9.51
CA LEU A 47 -10.37 15.27 -8.14
C LEU A 47 -10.86 16.28 -7.10
N ALA A 48 -10.69 17.58 -7.36
CA ALA A 48 -11.18 18.62 -6.46
C ALA A 48 -12.71 18.61 -6.39
N ASP A 49 -13.37 18.47 -7.54
CA ASP A 49 -14.83 18.36 -7.63
C ASP A 49 -15.35 17.10 -6.94
N GLN A 50 -14.72 15.94 -7.18
CA GLN A 50 -15.08 14.68 -6.54
C GLN A 50 -14.87 14.70 -5.03
N TYR A 51 -13.80 15.34 -4.56
CA TYR A 51 -13.57 15.49 -3.13
C TYR A 51 -14.63 16.36 -2.47
N LEU A 52 -15.01 17.46 -3.13
CA LEU A 52 -16.07 18.34 -2.64
C LEU A 52 -17.42 17.60 -2.61
N ASP A 53 -17.74 16.87 -3.68
CA ASP A 53 -18.95 16.04 -3.75
C ASP A 53 -18.96 15.00 -2.62
N TYR A 54 -17.87 14.26 -2.42
CA TYR A 54 -17.76 13.30 -1.32
C TYR A 54 -17.97 13.93 0.08
N GLN A 55 -17.50 15.17 0.31
CA GLN A 55 -17.68 15.87 1.58
C GLN A 55 -19.10 16.42 1.78
N LEU A 56 -19.82 16.72 0.70
CA LEU A 56 -21.14 17.34 0.73
C LEU A 56 -22.28 16.35 0.48
N ALA A 57 -21.98 15.15 -0.04
CA ALA A 57 -22.96 14.13 -0.37
C ALA A 57 -23.75 13.70 0.88
N PRO A 58 -25.06 13.47 0.76
CA PRO A 58 -25.86 12.86 1.83
C PRO A 58 -25.27 11.52 2.24
N THR A 59 -25.35 11.20 3.53
CA THR A 59 -24.82 9.92 4.06
C THR A 59 -25.50 8.70 3.44
N ASP A 60 -26.74 8.83 2.98
CA ASP A 60 -27.50 7.75 2.34
C ASP A 60 -27.04 7.44 0.90
N ASP A 61 -26.37 8.40 0.24
CA ASP A 61 -25.86 8.24 -1.13
C ASP A 61 -24.49 7.56 -1.17
N LEU A 62 -23.84 7.42 -0.01
CA LEU A 62 -22.51 6.85 0.12
C LEU A 62 -22.57 5.51 0.87
N PRO A 63 -21.69 4.55 0.55
CA PRO A 63 -21.51 3.34 1.34
C PRO A 63 -21.24 3.71 2.81
N GLN A 64 -21.91 3.03 3.73
CA GLN A 64 -21.63 3.20 5.15
C GLN A 64 -20.34 2.47 5.54
N TYR A 65 -19.60 3.08 6.47
CA TYR A 65 -18.38 2.51 7.04
C TYR A 65 -18.72 1.81 8.36
N GLU A 66 -19.08 0.52 8.29
CA GLU A 66 -19.48 -0.26 9.47
C GLU A 66 -18.42 -1.29 9.88
N ASN A 67 -17.39 -0.87 10.62
CA ASN A 67 -16.32 -1.75 11.12
C ASN A 67 -15.64 -2.61 10.05
N GLU A 68 -15.67 -2.17 8.80
CA GLU A 68 -15.07 -2.88 7.69
C GLU A 68 -13.62 -2.45 7.46
N ASP A 69 -12.90 -3.28 6.71
CA ASP A 69 -11.59 -2.93 6.20
C ASP A 69 -11.69 -1.67 5.33
N ILE A 70 -10.75 -0.74 5.51
CA ILE A 70 -10.69 0.50 4.73
C ILE A 70 -10.53 0.19 3.24
N ASP A 71 -9.86 -0.90 2.88
CA ASP A 71 -9.73 -1.37 1.51
C ASP A 71 -11.10 -1.76 0.92
N ALA A 72 -11.92 -2.48 1.70
CA ALA A 72 -13.26 -2.90 1.29
C ALA A 72 -14.21 -1.70 1.13
N PHE A 73 -14.08 -0.69 1.98
CA PHE A 73 -14.83 0.56 1.86
C PHE A 73 -14.52 1.27 0.54
N TRP A 74 -13.24 1.49 0.22
CA TRP A 74 -12.85 2.17 -1.01
C TRP A 74 -13.14 1.35 -2.27
N GLN A 75 -13.19 0.01 -2.15
CA GLN A 75 -13.69 -0.84 -3.22
C GLN A 75 -15.18 -0.62 -3.47
N ARG A 76 -16.03 -0.46 -2.45
CA ARG A 76 -17.44 -0.11 -2.64
C ARG A 76 -17.64 1.30 -3.18
N MET A 77 -16.83 2.25 -2.73
CA MET A 77 -16.87 3.62 -3.24
C MET A 77 -16.69 3.67 -4.76
N GLU A 78 -15.84 2.81 -5.33
CA GLU A 78 -15.64 2.72 -6.78
C GLU A 78 -16.89 2.23 -7.54
N THR A 79 -17.74 1.44 -6.89
CA THR A 79 -19.00 0.94 -7.47
C THR A 79 -20.11 1.98 -7.48
N VAL A 80 -19.91 3.13 -6.82
CA VAL A 80 -20.88 4.23 -6.85
C VAL A 80 -20.83 4.90 -8.23
N VAL A 81 -21.95 4.83 -8.95
CA VAL A 81 -22.11 5.42 -10.28
C VAL A 81 -22.97 6.68 -10.23
N ASP A 82 -22.66 7.63 -11.10
CA ASP A 82 -23.49 8.79 -11.34
C ASP A 82 -24.72 8.37 -12.16
N VAL A 83 -25.90 8.70 -11.65
CA VAL A 83 -27.21 8.30 -12.23
C VAL A 83 -27.42 8.84 -13.65
N LEU A 84 -26.80 9.97 -13.99
CA LEU A 84 -26.98 10.64 -15.29
C LEU A 84 -25.99 10.14 -16.34
N THR A 85 -24.77 9.81 -15.93
CA THR A 85 -23.70 9.46 -16.86
C THR A 85 -23.35 7.98 -16.91
N ASP A 86 -23.86 7.18 -15.95
CA ASP A 86 -23.56 5.76 -15.76
C ASP A 86 -22.05 5.46 -15.62
N LYS A 87 -21.29 6.49 -15.23
CA LYS A 87 -19.84 6.41 -14.98
C LYS A 87 -19.58 6.41 -13.47
N SER A 88 -18.42 5.91 -13.08
CA SER A 88 -18.00 5.96 -11.66
C SER A 88 -17.95 7.42 -11.20
N ARG A 89 -18.67 7.70 -10.11
CA ARG A 89 -18.83 9.06 -9.55
C ARG A 89 -17.52 9.59 -8.96
N PHE A 90 -16.65 8.68 -8.50
CA PHE A 90 -15.44 9.00 -7.71
C PHE A 90 -14.18 8.32 -8.25
N ASP A 91 -14.02 8.21 -9.57
CA ASP A 91 -12.92 7.46 -10.20
C ASP A 91 -11.51 7.94 -9.77
N VAL A 92 -11.22 9.24 -9.91
CA VAL A 92 -9.92 9.82 -9.55
C VAL A 92 -9.70 9.80 -8.04
N LEU A 93 -10.77 10.06 -7.26
CA LEU A 93 -10.71 10.01 -5.81
C LEU A 93 -10.42 8.59 -5.30
N CYS A 94 -11.05 7.56 -5.87
CA CYS A 94 -10.80 6.16 -5.53
C CYS A 94 -9.39 5.73 -5.94
N LYS A 95 -8.89 6.17 -7.11
CA LYS A 95 -7.51 5.96 -7.56
C LYS A 95 -6.51 6.54 -6.55
N LEU A 96 -6.76 7.76 -6.07
CA LEU A 96 -5.94 8.41 -5.05
C LEU A 96 -5.98 7.63 -3.73
N ALA A 97 -7.17 7.29 -3.24
CA ALA A 97 -7.34 6.60 -1.97
C ALA A 97 -6.62 5.25 -1.97
N LYS A 98 -6.84 4.41 -2.99
CA LYS A 98 -6.14 3.13 -3.14
C LYS A 98 -4.62 3.29 -3.16
N SER A 99 -4.12 4.34 -3.83
CA SER A 99 -2.68 4.61 -3.89
C SER A 99 -2.10 5.01 -2.53
N VAL A 100 -2.87 5.75 -1.72
CA VAL A 100 -2.48 6.10 -0.35
C VAL A 100 -2.50 4.86 0.55
N LEU A 101 -3.43 3.93 0.37
CA LEU A 101 -3.52 2.70 1.16
C LEU A 101 -2.35 1.73 0.93
N VAL A 102 -1.68 1.81 -0.22
CA VAL A 102 -0.44 1.06 -0.48
C VAL A 102 0.74 1.63 0.31
N LEU A 103 0.66 2.86 0.82
CA LEU A 103 1.74 3.43 1.62
C LEU A 103 1.77 2.76 2.99
N PRO A 104 2.89 2.14 3.37
CA PRO A 104 3.01 1.55 4.69
C PRO A 104 2.92 2.66 5.75
N ASN A 105 1.95 2.52 6.66
CA ASN A 105 1.70 3.49 7.74
C ASN A 105 2.84 3.53 8.78
N SER A 106 3.76 2.55 8.75
CA SER A 106 4.91 2.52 9.64
C SER A 106 6.10 1.82 8.99
N ASN A 107 7.24 1.91 9.65
CA ASN A 107 8.46 1.18 9.29
C ASN A 107 8.42 -0.31 9.67
N ALA A 108 7.33 -0.82 10.27
CA ALA A 108 7.26 -2.18 10.80
C ALA A 108 7.53 -3.26 9.74
N ASP A 109 7.08 -3.06 8.50
CA ASP A 109 7.34 -4.00 7.41
C ASP A 109 8.82 -4.00 6.96
N SER A 110 9.45 -2.83 6.95
CA SER A 110 10.89 -2.71 6.70
C SER A 110 11.70 -3.34 7.84
N GLU A 111 11.31 -3.12 9.10
CA GLU A 111 11.94 -3.75 10.26
C GLU A 111 11.76 -5.27 10.27
N ARG A 112 10.60 -5.76 9.83
CA ARG A 112 10.35 -7.18 9.60
C ARG A 112 11.31 -7.73 8.54
N ALA A 113 11.53 -7.01 7.44
CA ALA A 113 12.51 -7.39 6.44
C ALA A 113 13.92 -7.48 7.02
N PHE A 114 14.35 -6.47 7.79
CA PHE A 114 15.67 -6.48 8.44
C PHE A 114 15.83 -7.62 9.45
N SER A 115 14.78 -7.94 10.20
CA SER A 115 14.77 -9.10 11.11
C SER A 115 14.96 -10.42 10.36
N ILE A 116 14.32 -10.56 9.19
CA ILE A 116 14.51 -11.73 8.31
C ILE A 116 15.95 -11.77 7.76
N VAL A 117 16.48 -10.64 7.29
CA VAL A 117 17.88 -10.55 6.82
C VAL A 117 18.85 -10.93 7.93
N LYS A 118 18.66 -10.43 9.16
CA LYS A 118 19.49 -10.79 10.31
C LYS A 118 19.46 -12.29 10.63
N LYS A 119 18.37 -12.99 10.31
CA LYS A 119 18.27 -14.45 10.43
C LYS A 119 18.91 -15.21 9.26
N ILE A 120 19.01 -14.59 8.08
CA ILE A 120 19.69 -15.17 6.90
C ILE A 120 21.21 -15.01 7.04
N HIS A 121 21.64 -13.81 7.43
CA HIS A 121 23.03 -13.40 7.55
C HIS A 121 23.51 -13.61 8.99
N THR A 122 23.90 -14.85 9.31
CA THR A 122 24.44 -15.23 10.62
C THR A 122 25.98 -15.16 10.63
N GLU A 123 26.61 -15.14 11.80
CA GLU A 123 28.09 -15.13 11.92
C GLU A 123 28.74 -16.33 11.21
N SER A 124 28.07 -17.49 11.21
CA SER A 124 28.48 -18.70 10.49
C SER A 124 28.20 -18.68 8.98
N ARG A 125 27.47 -17.66 8.49
CA ARG A 125 27.03 -17.47 7.11
C ARG A 125 27.15 -15.98 6.74
N ALA A 126 28.29 -15.39 7.04
CA ALA A 126 28.52 -13.95 6.83
C ALA A 126 28.87 -13.60 5.37
N ASP A 127 29.14 -14.59 4.52
CA ASP A 127 29.57 -14.39 3.14
C ASP A 127 28.52 -14.91 2.15
N LEU A 128 27.29 -14.40 2.25
CA LEU A 128 26.29 -14.58 1.19
C LEU A 128 26.32 -13.37 0.27
N GLY A 129 26.45 -13.62 -1.04
CA GLY A 129 26.27 -12.57 -2.04
C GLY A 129 24.86 -11.97 -2.00
N ASN A 130 24.76 -10.70 -2.37
CA ASN A 130 23.50 -9.94 -2.36
C ASN A 130 22.38 -10.63 -3.15
N ASP A 131 22.69 -11.24 -4.30
CA ASP A 131 21.71 -11.98 -5.12
C ASP A 131 21.09 -13.17 -4.37
N THR A 132 21.91 -13.86 -3.58
CA THR A 132 21.46 -15.00 -2.76
C THR A 132 20.62 -14.51 -1.59
N ILE A 133 21.01 -13.40 -0.93
CA ILE A 133 20.24 -12.79 0.15
C ILE A 133 18.87 -12.34 -0.38
N ASN A 134 18.82 -11.64 -1.51
CA ASN A 134 17.58 -11.18 -2.14
C ASN A 134 16.67 -12.36 -2.52
N SER A 135 17.24 -13.43 -3.09
CA SER A 135 16.50 -14.64 -3.42
C SER A 135 15.90 -15.29 -2.17
N LEU A 136 16.68 -15.42 -1.10
CA LEU A 136 16.21 -15.99 0.18
C LEU A 136 15.16 -15.11 0.87
N LEU A 137 15.33 -13.78 0.81
CA LEU A 137 14.37 -12.81 1.31
C LEU A 137 13.03 -12.98 0.59
N SER A 138 13.04 -13.01 -0.74
CA SER A 138 11.86 -13.23 -1.58
C SER A 138 11.17 -14.55 -1.25
N CYS A 139 11.91 -15.65 -1.10
CA CYS A 139 11.32 -16.93 -0.69
C CYS A 139 10.66 -16.82 0.70
N LYS A 140 11.31 -16.19 1.67
CA LYS A 140 10.79 -16.08 3.04
C LYS A 140 9.60 -15.15 3.17
N PHE A 141 9.55 -14.06 2.41
CA PHE A 141 8.43 -13.12 2.42
C PHE A 141 7.18 -13.70 1.77
N ASN A 142 7.34 -14.45 0.68
CA ASN A 142 6.22 -14.98 -0.10
C ASN A 142 5.72 -16.34 0.40
N GLN A 143 6.46 -16.99 1.30
CA GLN A 143 6.05 -18.27 1.88
C GLN A 143 4.93 -18.06 2.91
N LYS A 144 3.68 -18.30 2.49
CA LYS A 144 2.50 -18.21 3.36
C LYS A 144 2.32 -19.44 4.27
N ALA A 145 2.84 -20.60 3.86
CA ALA A 145 2.72 -21.85 4.61
C ALA A 145 3.86 -22.05 5.60
N LEU A 146 3.63 -22.87 6.62
CA LEU A 146 4.64 -23.17 7.63
C LEU A 146 5.82 -23.93 7.01
N CYS A 147 7.04 -23.70 7.51
CA CYS A 147 8.26 -24.21 6.90
C CYS A 147 8.33 -25.75 6.84
N TYR A 148 7.68 -26.44 7.77
CA TYR A 148 7.64 -27.90 7.81
C TYR A 148 6.63 -28.51 6.82
N GLU A 149 5.73 -27.71 6.28
CA GLU A 149 4.75 -28.13 5.27
C GLU A 149 5.31 -27.97 3.85
N TYR A 150 6.37 -27.16 3.70
CA TYR A 150 7.01 -26.92 2.42
C TYR A 150 7.70 -28.19 1.93
N LYS A 151 7.14 -28.79 0.88
CA LYS A 151 7.76 -29.88 0.14
C LYS A 151 8.37 -29.31 -1.14
N PRO A 152 9.71 -29.19 -1.23
CA PRO A 152 10.34 -28.74 -2.46
C PRO A 152 10.06 -29.74 -3.59
N PRO A 153 9.88 -29.27 -4.83
CA PRO A 153 9.64 -30.14 -5.96
C PRO A 153 10.91 -30.96 -6.29
N GLU A 154 10.72 -32.15 -6.86
CA GLU A 154 11.80 -33.15 -7.04
C GLU A 154 12.92 -32.67 -7.95
N ASP A 155 12.59 -31.85 -8.94
CA ASP A 155 13.53 -31.20 -9.87
C ASP A 155 14.50 -30.27 -9.11
N VAL A 156 13.98 -29.43 -8.20
CA VAL A 156 14.78 -28.54 -7.36
C VAL A 156 15.67 -29.34 -6.41
N LEU A 157 15.14 -30.42 -5.83
CA LEU A 157 15.93 -31.32 -4.98
C LEU A 157 17.07 -31.98 -5.76
N LYS A 158 16.81 -32.44 -6.99
CA LYS A 158 17.82 -33.04 -7.85
C LYS A 158 18.89 -32.02 -8.24
N ALA A 159 18.49 -30.82 -8.64
CA ALA A 159 19.40 -29.73 -8.98
C ALA A 159 20.30 -29.34 -7.79
N ALA A 160 19.72 -29.20 -6.60
CA ALA A 160 20.46 -28.87 -5.38
C ALA A 160 21.50 -29.96 -5.03
N LYS A 161 21.14 -31.24 -5.14
CA LYS A 161 22.07 -32.36 -4.93
C LYS A 161 23.21 -32.35 -5.94
N CYS A 162 22.91 -32.14 -7.23
CA CYS A 162 23.92 -32.05 -8.27
C CYS A 162 24.90 -30.89 -8.03
N ALA A 163 24.40 -29.69 -7.71
CA ALA A 163 25.23 -28.53 -7.42
C ALA A 163 26.15 -28.77 -6.21
N THR A 164 25.63 -29.39 -5.15
CA THR A 164 26.42 -29.75 -3.96
C THR A 164 27.55 -30.72 -4.31
N MET A 165 27.25 -31.73 -5.12
CA MET A 165 28.26 -32.70 -5.56
C MET A 165 29.35 -32.02 -6.39
N GLN A 166 28.98 -31.14 -7.32
CA GLN A 166 29.94 -30.39 -8.14
C GLN A 166 30.87 -29.51 -7.30
N TYR A 167 30.31 -28.78 -6.33
CA TYR A 167 31.11 -27.94 -5.41
C TYR A 167 32.12 -28.77 -4.62
N ASN A 168 31.68 -29.89 -4.03
CA ASN A 168 32.55 -30.77 -3.24
C ASN A 168 33.69 -31.36 -4.09
N VAL A 169 33.39 -31.76 -5.33
CA VAL A 169 34.41 -32.25 -6.28
C VAL A 169 35.42 -31.17 -6.62
N GLN A 170 34.97 -29.94 -6.91
CA GLN A 170 35.87 -28.82 -7.20
C GLN A 170 36.77 -28.49 -6.01
N MET A 171 36.23 -28.46 -4.79
CA MET A 171 37.02 -28.24 -3.58
C MET A 171 38.06 -29.34 -3.37
N ALA A 172 37.69 -30.61 -3.55
CA ALA A 172 38.62 -31.73 -3.42
C ALA A 172 39.76 -31.66 -4.46
N CYS A 173 39.45 -31.36 -5.72
CA CYS A 173 40.46 -31.19 -6.77
C CYS A 173 41.39 -29.99 -6.51
N ASN A 174 40.86 -28.89 -5.98
CA ASN A 174 41.66 -27.70 -5.65
C ASN A 174 42.61 -27.93 -4.47
N ILE A 175 42.28 -28.82 -3.54
CA ILE A 175 43.16 -29.22 -2.44
C ILE A 175 44.29 -30.13 -2.95
N SER A 176 43.99 -31.08 -3.84
CA SER A 176 45.00 -31.98 -4.43
C SER A 176 46.03 -31.27 -5.32
N ASN A 177 45.67 -30.14 -5.95
CA ASN A 177 46.58 -29.36 -6.80
C ASN A 177 47.47 -28.36 -6.02
N LYS A 178 47.30 -28.24 -4.70
CA LYS A 178 48.09 -27.33 -3.83
C LYS A 178 49.17 -28.05 -3.00
N ASN A 179 49.21 -29.37 -3.05
CA ASN A 179 50.26 -30.22 -2.45
C ASN A 179 51.21 -30.72 -3.53
#